data_AF-A0A1H3WNA9-F1
#
_entry.id   AF-A0A1H3WNA9-F1
#
_cell.length_a   1.000
_cell.length_b   1.000
_cell.length_c   1.000
_cell.angle_alpha   90.00
_cell.angle_beta   90.00
_cell.angle_gamma   90.00
#
_symmetry.space_group_name_H-M   'P 1'
#
loop_
_entity.id
_entity.type
_entity.pdbx_description
1 polymer ?
#
loop_
_entity_poly.entity_id
_entity_poly.type
_entity_poly.pdbx_seq_one_letter_code
_entity_poly.pdbx_strand_id
1 'polypeptide(L)'
;MSEVYIASRKSKYYLPKEEYLTVVHFCRQYPGWVTELEQMPDSGSAIRYDKVRVQTSGDYDANAELAMRRYQIAGKKKLVDDTAIEAAGILYPWLVLGVGYGKTYHELVQRGIPCCKNTYYEVRRRFYYTLSKKL
;
A
#
# COMPACT_ATOMS: atom_id res chain seq x y z
N MET A 1 8.22 -16.86 12.11
CA MET A 1 6.90 -16.37 11.68
C MET A 1 6.36 -15.48 12.78
N SER A 2 6.25 -14.17 12.56
CA SER A 2 5.67 -13.25 13.57
C SER A 2 4.21 -13.63 13.81
N GLU A 3 3.83 -13.94 15.04
CA GLU A 3 2.45 -14.24 15.40
C GLU A 3 1.52 -13.13 14.90
N VAL A 4 0.54 -13.53 14.10
CA VAL A 4 -0.46 -12.62 13.58
C VAL A 4 -1.48 -12.37 14.71
N TYR A 5 -1.36 -11.24 15.38
CA TYR A 5 -2.34 -10.84 16.39
C TYR A 5 -3.64 -10.39 15.72
N ILE A 6 -4.66 -11.25 15.79
CA ILE A 6 -6.02 -10.95 15.36
C ILE A 6 -6.76 -10.36 16.55
N ALA A 7 -7.51 -9.27 16.34
CA ALA A 7 -8.33 -8.68 17.38
C ALA A 7 -9.37 -9.69 17.89
N SER A 8 -9.75 -9.60 19.16
CA SER A 8 -10.84 -10.42 19.72
C SER A 8 -12.15 -10.16 19.00
N ARG A 9 -13.04 -11.17 18.91
CA ARG A 9 -14.40 -11.05 18.35
C ARG A 9 -15.25 -9.94 18.98
N LYS A 10 -14.93 -9.55 20.22
CA LYS A 10 -15.60 -8.46 20.94
C LYS A 10 -15.09 -7.06 20.55
N SER A 11 -14.01 -6.98 19.79
CA SER A 11 -13.43 -5.71 19.36
C SER A 11 -14.26 -5.08 18.25
N LYS A 12 -14.44 -3.76 18.31
CA LYS A 12 -15.05 -2.95 17.23
C LYS A 12 -14.37 -3.18 15.87
N TYR A 13 -13.07 -3.52 15.87
CA TYR A 13 -12.24 -3.71 14.69
C TYR A 13 -11.92 -5.20 14.44
N TYR A 14 -12.84 -6.09 14.82
CA TYR A 14 -12.69 -7.51 14.52
C TYR A 14 -12.78 -7.77 13.02
N LEU A 15 -11.86 -8.60 12.53
CA LEU A 15 -11.87 -9.16 11.19
C LEU A 15 -11.69 -10.69 11.29
N PRO A 16 -12.39 -11.47 10.47
CA PRO A 16 -12.05 -12.88 10.26
C PRO A 16 -10.59 -13.04 9.87
N LYS A 17 -9.99 -14.17 10.22
CA LYS A 17 -8.56 -14.44 10.00
C LYS A 17 -8.17 -14.25 8.53
N GLU A 18 -8.93 -14.80 7.60
CA GLU A 18 -8.61 -14.75 6.17
C GLU A 18 -8.75 -13.33 5.59
N GLU A 19 -9.76 -12.56 6.04
CA GLU A 19 -9.89 -11.15 5.67
C GLU A 19 -8.70 -10.33 6.19
N TYR A 20 -8.34 -10.54 7.46
CA TYR A 20 -7.19 -9.85 8.05
C TYR A 20 -5.89 -10.17 7.31
N LEU A 21 -5.66 -11.45 6.98
CA LEU A 21 -4.48 -11.87 6.22
C LEU A 21 -4.47 -11.25 4.82
N THR A 22 -5.59 -11.25 4.12
CA THR A 22 -5.74 -10.61 2.81
C THR A 22 -5.32 -9.14 2.86
N VAL A 23 -5.84 -8.39 3.83
CA VAL A 23 -5.50 -6.96 4.01
C VAL A 23 -4.01 -6.78 4.34
N VAL A 24 -3.44 -7.62 5.22
CA VAL A 24 -2.02 -7.55 5.57
C VAL A 24 -1.14 -7.84 4.37
N HIS A 25 -1.45 -8.88 3.59
CA HIS A 25 -0.70 -9.22 2.39
C HIS A 25 -0.81 -8.14 1.32
N PHE A 26 -1.99 -7.54 1.15
CA PHE A 26 -2.17 -6.37 0.30
C PHE A 26 -1.27 -5.21 0.72
N CYS A 27 -1.24 -4.86 2.01
CA CYS A 27 -0.36 -3.78 2.51
C CYS A 27 1.13 -4.11 2.32
N ARG A 28 1.54 -5.37 2.48
CA ARG A 28 2.95 -5.80 2.28
C ARG A 28 3.45 -5.64 0.86
N GLN A 29 2.56 -5.53 -0.13
CA GLN A 29 2.93 -5.25 -1.51
C GLN A 29 3.28 -3.77 -1.74
N TYR A 30 2.94 -2.88 -0.80
CA TYR A 30 3.14 -1.43 -0.91
C TYR A 30 4.57 -1.01 -1.30
N PRO A 31 5.65 -1.53 -0.67
CA PRO A 31 7.01 -1.15 -1.07
C PRO A 31 7.31 -1.50 -2.53
N GLY A 32 6.78 -2.63 -3.03
CA GLY A 32 6.94 -3.02 -4.43
C GLY A 32 6.26 -2.04 -5.38
N TRP A 33 5.06 -1.58 -5.03
CA TRP A 33 4.34 -0.56 -5.81
C TRP A 33 5.10 0.76 -5.86
N VAL A 34 5.70 1.19 -4.74
CA VAL A 34 6.52 2.41 -4.70
C VAL A 34 7.71 2.28 -5.64
N THR A 35 8.48 1.20 -5.52
CA THR A 35 9.64 0.94 -6.39
C THR A 35 9.24 0.87 -7.86
N GLU A 36 8.14 0.21 -8.18
CA GLU A 36 7.67 0.06 -9.56
C GLU A 36 7.21 1.39 -10.18
N LEU A 37 6.53 2.24 -9.40
CA LEU A 37 6.13 3.58 -9.85
C LEU A 37 7.32 4.53 -10.03
N GLU A 38 8.38 4.37 -9.24
CA GLU A 38 9.65 5.10 -9.38
C GLU A 38 10.42 4.66 -10.65
N GLN A 39 10.40 3.36 -10.97
CA GLN A 39 11.07 2.80 -12.15
C GLN A 39 10.32 3.06 -13.47
N MET A 40 9.01 3.23 -13.41
CA MET A 40 8.15 3.49 -14.58
C MET A 40 7.62 4.93 -14.58
N PRO A 41 8.44 5.99 -14.48
CA PRO A 41 7.97 7.36 -14.35
C PRO A 41 7.04 7.73 -15.51
N ASP A 42 6.06 8.59 -15.22
CA ASP A 42 5.05 9.01 -16.19
C ASP A 42 5.73 9.65 -17.40
N SER A 43 5.84 8.88 -18.47
CA SER A 43 6.58 9.22 -19.68
C SER A 43 5.76 10.09 -20.62
N GLY A 44 4.78 10.84 -20.09
CA GLY A 44 4.12 11.93 -20.81
C GLY A 44 5.08 13.03 -21.32
N SER A 45 6.38 12.97 -20.96
CA SER A 45 7.45 13.84 -21.46
C SER A 45 8.53 13.12 -22.30
N ALA A 46 8.47 11.79 -22.46
CA ALA A 46 9.46 11.02 -23.20
C ALA A 46 8.85 10.34 -24.44
N ILE A 47 8.02 11.07 -25.18
CA ILE A 47 7.82 10.75 -26.60
C ILE A 47 9.10 11.13 -27.34
N ARG A 48 10.13 10.29 -27.24
CA ARG A 48 11.15 10.25 -28.28
C ARG A 48 10.57 9.41 -29.41
N TYR A 49 9.97 10.09 -30.38
CA TYR A 49 9.73 9.51 -31.71
C TYR A 49 11.09 9.17 -32.33
N ASP A 50 11.68 8.04 -31.97
CA ASP A 50 12.65 7.39 -32.85
C ASP A 50 11.87 6.65 -33.92
N LYS A 51 12.02 7.12 -35.15
CA LYS A 51 11.35 6.61 -36.33
C LYS A 51 11.99 5.30 -36.76
N VAL A 52 11.72 4.21 -36.04
CA VAL A 52 11.87 2.85 -36.58
C VAL A 52 10.66 2.03 -36.16
N ARG A 53 9.59 2.08 -36.95
CA ARG A 53 8.46 1.17 -36.82
C ARG A 53 8.91 -0.23 -37.25
N VAL A 54 9.29 -1.07 -36.29
CA VAL A 54 9.23 -2.53 -36.49
C VAL A 54 7.77 -2.92 -36.30
N GLN A 55 7.07 -3.17 -37.41
CA GLN A 55 5.76 -3.82 -37.38
C GLN A 55 5.96 -5.28 -36.96
N THR A 56 5.79 -5.57 -35.68
CA THR A 56 5.47 -6.92 -35.23
C THR A 56 3.97 -7.12 -35.34
N SER A 57 3.57 -8.11 -36.13
CA SER A 57 2.18 -8.52 -36.33
C SER A 57 1.54 -8.96 -35.00
N GLY A 58 0.52 -8.23 -34.56
CA GLY A 58 -0.30 -8.51 -33.38
C GLY A 58 -0.65 -7.20 -32.65
N ASP A 59 -1.90 -7.05 -32.21
CA ASP A 59 -2.44 -5.91 -31.44
C ASP A 59 -1.79 -5.76 -30.03
N TYR A 60 -0.46 -5.79 -29.94
CA TYR A 60 0.29 -5.65 -28.71
C TYR A 60 0.91 -4.25 -28.62
N ASP A 61 0.24 -3.35 -27.91
CA ASP A 61 0.78 -2.04 -27.55
C ASP A 61 1.41 -2.08 -26.15
N ALA A 62 2.71 -2.32 -26.12
CA ALA A 62 3.51 -2.35 -24.89
C ALA A 62 3.37 -1.06 -24.05
N ASN A 63 3.12 0.09 -24.70
CA ASN A 63 2.95 1.36 -23.99
C ASN A 63 1.59 1.42 -23.30
N ALA A 64 0.53 0.92 -23.95
CA ALA A 64 -0.80 0.84 -23.34
C ALA A 64 -0.81 -0.10 -22.13
N GLU A 65 -0.15 -1.26 -22.22
CA GLU A 65 -0.03 -2.20 -21.10
C GLU A 65 0.73 -1.58 -19.91
N LEU A 66 1.84 -0.89 -20.17
CA LEU A 66 2.61 -0.18 -19.16
C LEU A 66 1.78 0.91 -18.47
N ALA A 67 1.04 1.70 -19.24
CA ALA A 67 0.17 2.74 -18.71
C ALA A 67 -0.97 2.16 -17.85
N MET A 68 -1.61 1.08 -18.31
CA MET A 68 -2.64 0.38 -17.54
C MET A 68 -2.08 -0.17 -16.22
N ARG A 69 -0.91 -0.79 -16.27
CA ARG A 69 -0.24 -1.34 -15.09
C ARG A 69 0.13 -0.25 -14.08
N ARG A 70 0.70 0.87 -14.54
CA ARG A 70 0.99 2.04 -13.71
C ARG A 70 -0.28 2.57 -13.05
N TYR A 71 -1.37 2.71 -13.80
CA TYR A 71 -2.66 3.17 -13.26
C TYR A 71 -3.19 2.23 -12.15
N GLN A 72 -3.15 0.91 -12.38
CA GLN A 72 -3.59 -0.06 -11.37
C GLN A 72 -2.76 0.00 -10.09
N ILE A 73 -1.43 0.07 -10.22
CA ILE A 73 -0.52 0.11 -9.07
C ILE A 73 -0.66 1.43 -8.31
N ALA A 74 -0.74 2.55 -9.03
CA ALA A 74 -1.00 3.86 -8.44
C ALA A 74 -2.33 3.87 -7.67
N GLY A 75 -3.38 3.24 -8.22
CA GLY A 75 -4.67 3.07 -7.55
C GLY A 75 -4.56 2.28 -6.24
N LYS A 76 -3.85 1.16 -6.24
CA LYS A 76 -3.62 0.34 -5.03
C LYS A 76 -2.84 1.10 -3.96
N LYS A 77 -1.73 1.77 -4.35
CA LYS A 77 -0.93 2.60 -3.46
C LYS A 77 -1.78 3.72 -2.85
N LYS A 78 -2.53 4.43 -3.70
CA LYS A 78 -3.42 5.53 -3.27
C LYS A 78 -4.48 5.04 -2.30
N LEU A 79 -5.09 3.87 -2.53
CA LEU A 79 -6.06 3.28 -1.61
C LEU A 79 -5.48 3.08 -0.20
N VAL A 80 -4.23 2.59 -0.10
CA VAL A 80 -3.53 2.44 1.18
C VAL A 80 -3.25 3.80 1.83
N ASP A 81 -2.72 4.76 1.06
CA ASP A 81 -2.38 6.10 1.55
C ASP A 81 -3.63 6.84 2.07
N ASP A 82 -4.69 6.90 1.28
CA ASP A 82 -5.95 7.57 1.63
C ASP A 82 -6.58 6.93 2.87
N THR A 83 -6.55 5.59 2.96
CA THR A 83 -7.09 4.87 4.13
C THR A 83 -6.22 5.06 5.37
N ALA A 84 -4.89 5.17 5.21
CA ALA A 84 -3.99 5.50 6.31
C ALA A 84 -4.23 6.92 6.82
N ILE A 85 -4.44 7.90 5.93
CA ILE A 85 -4.78 9.28 6.29
C ILE A 85 -6.11 9.32 7.05
N GLU A 86 -7.15 8.67 6.54
CA GLU A 86 -8.46 8.58 7.20
C GLU A 86 -8.36 7.92 8.59
N ALA A 87 -7.61 6.83 8.68
CA ALA A 87 -7.52 6.05 9.91
C ALA A 87 -6.53 6.60 10.93
N ALA A 88 -5.55 7.42 10.56
CA ALA A 88 -4.46 7.81 11.45
C ALA A 88 -4.22 9.32 11.56
N GLY A 89 -4.78 10.13 10.64
CA GLY A 89 -4.53 11.57 10.57
C GLY A 89 -3.03 11.85 10.56
N ILE A 90 -2.56 12.65 11.51
CA ILE A 90 -1.13 12.95 11.74
C ILE A 90 -0.24 11.69 11.82
N LEU A 91 -0.74 10.57 12.33
CA LEU A 91 0.07 9.35 12.49
C LEU A 91 0.24 8.54 11.20
N TYR A 92 -0.37 8.95 10.08
CA TYR A 92 -0.33 8.18 8.83
C TYR A 92 1.09 7.82 8.34
N PRO A 93 2.14 8.66 8.44
CA PRO A 93 3.46 8.31 7.93
C PRO A 93 4.06 7.10 8.67
N TRP A 94 3.92 7.07 10.00
CA TRP A 94 4.37 5.96 10.82
C TRP A 94 3.50 4.72 10.63
N LEU A 95 2.20 4.90 10.38
CA LEU A 95 1.32 3.79 10.06
C LEU A 95 1.74 3.10 8.77
N VAL A 96 2.00 3.84 7.69
CA VAL A 96 2.46 3.29 6.39
C VAL A 96 3.79 2.56 6.56
N LEU A 97 4.74 3.13 7.32
CA LEU A 97 5.99 2.44 7.67
C LEU A 97 5.75 1.10 8.38
N GLY A 98 4.79 1.05 9.29
CA GLY A 98 4.45 -0.16 10.02
C GLY A 98 3.74 -1.23 9.17
N VAL A 99 2.71 -0.84 8.43
CA VAL A 99 1.86 -1.78 7.68
C VAL A 99 2.44 -2.18 6.33
N GLY A 100 3.11 -1.24 5.65
CA GLY A 100 3.72 -1.46 4.34
C GLY A 100 5.15 -1.96 4.44
N TYR A 101 5.99 -1.29 5.23
CA TYR A 101 7.42 -1.61 5.36
C TYR A 101 7.74 -2.54 6.53
N GLY A 102 6.73 -3.04 7.24
CA GLY A 102 6.89 -4.01 8.32
C GLY A 102 7.62 -3.47 9.56
N LYS A 103 7.69 -2.14 9.74
CA LYS A 103 8.39 -1.54 10.87
C LYS A 103 7.71 -1.86 12.20
N THR A 104 8.51 -2.28 13.17
CA THR A 104 8.08 -2.53 14.54
C THR A 104 7.84 -1.21 15.27
N TYR A 105 7.04 -1.23 16.35
CA TYR A 105 6.82 -0.01 17.15
C TYR A 105 8.14 0.58 17.69
N HIS A 106 9.11 -0.26 18.06
CA HIS A 106 10.43 0.21 18.50
C HIS A 106 11.17 1.01 17.41
N GLU A 107 11.14 0.53 16.16
CA GLU A 107 11.71 1.26 15.02
C GLU A 107 10.95 2.55 14.67
N LEU A 108 9.67 2.65 15.03
CA LEU A 108 8.87 3.87 14.88
C LEU A 108 9.19 4.89 15.98
N VAL A 109 9.45 4.43 17.21
CA VAL A 109 9.93 5.28 18.31
C VAL A 109 11.27 5.92 17.97
N GLN A 110 12.19 5.16 17.38
CA GLN A 110 13.47 5.69 16.89
C GLN A 110 13.30 6.75 15.79
N ARG A 111 12.17 6.72 15.07
CA ARG A 111 11.76 7.72 14.06
C ARG A 111 10.89 8.84 14.64
N GLY A 112 10.79 8.96 15.97
CA GLY A 112 10.08 10.04 16.63
C GLY A 112 8.55 9.97 16.53
N ILE A 113 7.95 8.78 16.56
CA ILE A 113 6.48 8.67 16.59
C ILE A 113 5.90 9.43 17.80
N PRO A 114 4.91 10.32 17.63
CA PRO A 114 4.40 11.16 18.71
C PRO A 114 3.30 10.48 19.55
N CYS A 115 3.26 9.14 19.59
CA CYS A 115 2.21 8.41 20.32
C CYS A 115 2.73 7.15 21.00
N CYS A 116 1.96 6.65 21.97
CA CYS A 116 2.31 5.44 22.69
C CYS A 116 1.92 4.17 21.92
N LYS A 117 2.48 3.04 22.36
CA LYS A 117 2.29 1.72 21.74
C LYS A 117 0.81 1.37 21.58
N ASN A 118 0.01 1.62 22.60
CA ASN A 118 -1.41 1.26 22.62
C ASN A 118 -2.19 2.05 21.56
N THR A 119 -2.00 3.37 21.50
CA THR A 119 -2.61 4.24 20.49
C THR A 119 -2.23 3.82 19.08
N TYR A 120 -0.95 3.52 18.85
CA TYR A 120 -0.48 3.06 17.54
C TYR A 120 -1.16 1.77 17.09
N TYR A 121 -1.22 0.74 17.94
CA TYR A 121 -1.85 -0.53 17.56
C TYR A 121 -3.38 -0.43 17.45
N GLU A 122 -4.02 0.49 18.16
CA GLU A 122 -5.44 0.78 17.99
C GLU A 122 -5.74 1.41 16.63
N VAL A 123 -4.99 2.45 16.26
CA VAL A 123 -5.04 3.09 14.95
C VAL A 123 -4.77 2.08 13.84
N ARG A 124 -3.79 1.20 14.02
CA ARG A 124 -3.48 0.13 13.05
C ARG A 124 -4.62 -0.87 12.88
N ARG A 125 -5.31 -1.26 13.97
CA ARG A 125 -6.50 -2.13 13.87
C ARG A 125 -7.65 -1.42 13.15
N ARG A 126 -7.89 -0.14 13.47
CA ARG A 126 -8.87 0.70 12.77
C ARG A 126 -8.57 0.75 11.27
N PHE A 127 -7.32 1.00 10.91
CA PHE A 127 -6.86 1.02 9.52
C PHE A 127 -7.17 -0.28 8.77
N TYR A 128 -6.79 -1.44 9.32
CA TYR A 128 -7.06 -2.71 8.64
C TYR A 128 -8.55 -2.99 8.48
N TYR A 129 -9.35 -2.64 9.49
CA TYR A 129 -10.80 -2.76 9.40
C TYR A 129 -11.38 -1.83 8.31
N THR A 130 -10.95 -0.57 8.25
CA THR A 130 -11.43 0.35 7.21
C THR A 130 -10.99 -0.10 5.82
N LEU A 131 -9.76 -0.56 5.66
CA LEU A 131 -9.23 -1.04 4.39
C LEU A 131 -9.96 -2.30 3.92
N SER A 132 -10.30 -3.23 4.82
CA SER A 132 -11.03 -4.45 4.46
C SER A 132 -12.44 -4.19 3.93
N LYS A 133 -13.02 -3.02 4.23
CA LYS A 133 -14.33 -2.60 3.71
C LYS A 133 -14.26 -1.91 2.36
N LYS A 134 -13.06 -1.54 1.91
CA LYS A 134 -12.80 -0.87 0.63
C LYS A 134 -12.18 -1.78 -0.43
N LEU A 135 -11.57 -2.88 0.01
CA LEU A 135 -11.14 -3.98 -0.86
C LEU A 135 -12.35 -4.76 -1.36
#